data_AF-A0A9W4TGY0-F1
#
_entry.id   AF-A0A9W4TGY0-F1
#
_cell.length_a   1.000
_cell.length_b   1.000
_cell.length_c   1.000
_cell.angle_alpha   90.00
_cell.angle_beta   90.00
_cell.angle_gamma   90.00
#
_symmetry.space_group_name_H-M   'P 1'
#
loop_
_entity.id
_entity.type
_entity.pdbx_description
1 polymer ?
#
loop_
_entity_poly.entity_id
_entity_poly.type
_entity_poly.pdbx_seq_one_letter_code
_entity_poly.pdbx_strand_id
1 'polypeptide(L)'
;MNKLKAIDLNTESLKLYTTVAVASIAGLVAFHNSQNIEHCESAFIITLILFIFSAIVSIVTLNYYIIAVNNNEFEVTAKFPVWLNRIAVILFLIGLISAGFYINLSQKKISPKNEQQINGIIIQGNTVRIGNNVKTKIKITKDSTGNIKEILIPTE
;
A
#
# COMPACT_ATOMS: atom_id res chain seq x y z
N MET A 1 -19.91 22.99 -32.98
CA MET A 1 -19.25 21.66 -32.99
C MET A 1 -18.03 21.55 -32.09
N ASN A 2 -17.06 22.48 -32.10
CA ASN A 2 -15.82 22.35 -31.29
C ASN A 2 -16.03 22.38 -29.76
N LYS A 3 -17.05 23.11 -29.28
CA LYS A 3 -17.35 23.19 -27.83
C LYS A 3 -17.87 21.86 -27.26
N LEU A 4 -18.70 21.14 -28.01
CA LEU A 4 -19.22 19.83 -27.62
C LEU A 4 -18.08 18.80 -27.50
N LYS A 5 -17.20 18.74 -28.52
CA LYS A 5 -16.01 17.87 -28.50
C LYS A 5 -15.09 18.13 -27.31
N ALA A 6 -14.94 19.39 -26.90
CA ALA A 6 -14.11 19.75 -25.75
C ALA A 6 -14.72 19.28 -24.42
N ILE A 7 -16.05 19.33 -24.30
CA ILE A 7 -16.76 18.77 -23.13
C ILE A 7 -16.62 17.25 -23.12
N ASP A 8 -16.84 16.58 -24.25
CA ASP A 8 -16.70 15.12 -24.37
C ASP A 8 -15.31 14.65 -23.94
N LEU A 9 -14.26 15.32 -24.40
CA LEU A 9 -12.88 14.96 -24.08
C LEU A 9 -12.54 15.17 -22.59
N ASN A 10 -13.06 16.25 -21.97
CA ASN A 10 -12.94 16.47 -20.53
C ASN A 10 -13.71 15.41 -19.73
N THR A 11 -14.91 15.04 -20.18
CA THR A 11 -15.74 14.00 -19.57
C THR A 11 -15.04 12.63 -19.65
N GLU A 12 -14.46 12.26 -20.80
CA GLU A 12 -13.67 11.04 -20.94
C GLU A 12 -12.41 11.05 -20.04
N SER A 13 -11.71 12.19 -19.98
CA SER A 13 -10.53 12.35 -19.13
C SER A 13 -10.87 12.17 -17.64
N LEU A 14 -11.98 12.77 -17.18
CA LEU A 14 -12.45 12.63 -15.79
C LEU A 14 -12.87 11.21 -15.45
N LYS A 15 -13.49 10.49 -16.38
CA LYS A 15 -13.78 9.05 -16.21
C LYS A 15 -12.49 8.27 -16.05
N LEU A 16 -11.49 8.52 -16.91
CA LEU A 16 -10.19 7.85 -16.84
C LEU A 16 -9.48 8.12 -15.51
N TYR A 17 -9.44 9.37 -15.04
CA TYR A 17 -8.84 9.71 -13.74
C TYR A 17 -9.53 8.97 -12.59
N THR A 18 -10.86 8.92 -12.62
CA THR A 18 -11.63 8.21 -11.60
C THR A 18 -11.31 6.70 -11.62
N THR A 19 -11.27 6.09 -12.80
CA THR A 19 -10.93 4.66 -12.95
C THR A 19 -9.52 4.36 -12.44
N VAL A 20 -8.54 5.19 -12.80
CA VAL A 20 -7.15 4.98 -12.36
C VAL A 20 -7.01 5.22 -10.87
N ALA A 21 -7.69 6.23 -10.30
CA ALA A 21 -7.70 6.47 -8.86
C ALA A 21 -8.26 5.26 -8.09
N VAL A 22 -9.40 4.70 -8.53
CA VAL A 22 -10.00 3.51 -7.91
C VAL A 22 -9.08 2.29 -8.03
N ALA A 23 -8.49 2.06 -9.21
CA ALA A 23 -7.53 0.97 -9.41
C ALA A 23 -6.29 1.13 -8.52
N SER A 24 -5.81 2.37 -8.36
CA SER A 24 -4.65 2.69 -7.50
C SER A 24 -4.97 2.46 -6.02
N ILE A 25 -6.18 2.84 -5.56
CA ILE A 25 -6.67 2.54 -4.21
C ILE A 25 -6.68 1.02 -3.97
N ALA A 26 -7.28 0.25 -4.88
CA ALA A 26 -7.34 -1.20 -4.76
C ALA A 26 -5.93 -1.84 -4.71
N GLY A 27 -5.03 -1.39 -5.60
CA GLY A 27 -3.64 -1.84 -5.63
C GLY A 27 -2.88 -1.50 -4.35
N LEU A 28 -3.06 -0.29 -3.81
CA LEU A 28 -2.44 0.13 -2.55
C LEU A 28 -2.94 -0.66 -1.36
N VAL A 29 -4.26 -0.91 -1.27
CA VAL A 29 -4.83 -1.74 -0.20
C VAL A 29 -4.32 -3.18 -0.30
N ALA A 30 -4.24 -3.74 -1.50
CA ALA A 30 -3.68 -5.08 -1.71
C ALA A 30 -2.19 -5.14 -1.31
N PHE A 31 -1.41 -4.14 -1.70
CA PHE A 31 0.01 -4.03 -1.33
C PHE A 31 0.20 -3.88 0.17
N HIS A 32 -0.61 -3.05 0.82
CA HIS A 32 -0.59 -2.83 2.27
C HIS A 32 -0.94 -4.09 3.08
N ASN A 33 -1.77 -4.98 2.53
CA ASN A 33 -2.10 -6.26 3.16
C ASN A 33 -1.12 -7.38 2.81
N SER A 34 -0.05 -7.09 2.06
CA SER A 34 0.95 -8.09 1.71
C SER A 34 1.72 -8.55 2.94
N GLN A 35 1.84 -9.86 3.11
CA GLN A 35 2.66 -10.43 4.16
C GLN A 35 4.14 -10.08 3.96
N ASN A 36 4.88 -9.94 5.06
CA ASN A 36 6.33 -9.68 5.09
C ASN A 36 6.76 -8.31 4.54
N ILE A 37 5.89 -7.30 4.53
CA ILE A 37 6.25 -5.91 4.24
C ILE A 37 5.91 -5.07 5.47
N GLU A 38 6.86 -4.24 5.91
CA GLU A 38 6.58 -3.19 6.88
C GLU A 38 6.04 -1.98 6.14
N HIS A 39 4.90 -1.48 6.57
CA HIS A 39 4.24 -0.37 5.92
C HIS A 39 4.33 0.90 6.78
N CYS A 40 4.51 2.02 6.09
CA CYS A 40 4.37 3.33 6.71
C CYS A 40 2.87 3.71 6.71
N GLU A 41 2.20 3.50 7.85
CA GLU A 41 0.76 3.77 8.03
C GLU A 41 0.36 5.20 7.65
N SER A 42 1.16 6.18 8.06
CA SER A 42 0.88 7.59 7.76
C SER A 42 0.93 7.88 6.26
N ALA A 43 1.95 7.37 5.56
CA ALA A 43 2.08 7.53 4.11
C ALA A 43 0.95 6.81 3.35
N PHE A 44 0.53 5.63 3.84
CA PHE A 44 -0.62 4.90 3.28
C PHE A 44 -1.92 5.71 3.41
N ILE A 45 -2.24 6.20 4.61
CA ILE A 45 -3.45 6.98 4.88
C ILE A 45 -3.47 8.26 4.05
N ILE A 46 -2.36 9.00 3.99
CA ILE A 46 -2.25 10.24 3.19
C ILE A 46 -2.53 9.94 1.72
N THR A 47 -1.93 8.87 1.18
CA THR A 47 -2.11 8.47 -0.22
C THR A 47 -3.56 8.09 -0.52
N LEU A 48 -4.21 7.32 0.36
CA LEU A 48 -5.63 6.97 0.23
C LEU A 48 -6.53 8.20 0.21
N ILE A 49 -6.32 9.13 1.14
CA ILE A 49 -7.10 10.37 1.23
C ILE A 49 -6.99 11.16 -0.08
N LEU A 50 -5.78 11.32 -0.63
CA LEU A 50 -5.57 12.04 -1.88
C LEU A 50 -6.34 11.44 -3.05
N PHE A 51 -6.31 10.11 -3.22
CA PHE A 51 -7.06 9.46 -4.28
C PHE A 51 -8.58 9.51 -4.08
N ILE A 52 -9.05 9.37 -2.84
CA ILE A 52 -10.49 9.49 -2.53
C ILE A 52 -10.98 10.90 -2.85
N PHE A 53 -10.28 11.94 -2.40
CA PHE A 53 -10.63 13.32 -2.69
C PHE A 53 -10.57 13.61 -4.20
N SER A 54 -9.55 13.10 -4.90
CA SER A 54 -9.44 13.22 -6.36
C SER A 54 -10.65 12.59 -7.07
N ALA A 55 -11.08 11.39 -6.66
CA ALA A 55 -12.24 10.72 -7.22
C ALA A 55 -13.54 11.50 -6.96
N ILE A 56 -13.75 12.00 -5.74
CA ILE A 56 -14.93 12.81 -5.39
C ILE A 56 -14.99 14.08 -6.24
N VAL A 57 -13.89 14.84 -6.31
CA VAL A 57 -13.84 16.07 -7.12
C VAL A 57 -14.05 15.76 -8.60
N SER A 58 -13.49 14.65 -9.10
CA SER A 58 -13.67 14.22 -10.48
C SER A 58 -15.14 13.90 -10.79
N ILE A 59 -15.84 13.17 -9.91
CA ILE A 59 -17.26 12.83 -10.04
C ILE A 59 -18.13 14.08 -10.00
N VAL A 60 -17.87 15.00 -9.06
CA VAL A 60 -18.60 16.28 -8.98
C VAL A 60 -18.42 17.08 -10.26
N THR A 61 -17.20 17.18 -10.77
CA THR A 61 -16.89 17.89 -12.02
C THR A 61 -17.58 17.23 -13.23
N LEU A 62 -17.58 15.89 -13.28
CA LEU A 62 -18.26 15.11 -14.31
C LEU A 62 -19.77 15.40 -14.32
N ASN A 63 -20.41 15.39 -13.14
CA ASN A 63 -21.83 15.69 -13.00
C ASN A 63 -22.18 17.10 -13.49
N TYR A 64 -21.32 18.09 -13.18
CA TYR A 64 -21.47 19.45 -13.71
C TYR A 64 -21.47 19.48 -15.24
N TYR A 65 -20.52 18.78 -15.89
CA TYR A 65 -20.46 18.72 -17.35
C TYR A 65 -21.67 18.00 -17.95
N ILE A 66 -22.14 16.91 -17.34
CA ILE A 66 -23.33 16.17 -17.79
C ILE A 66 -24.59 17.05 -17.73
N ILE A 67 -24.80 17.77 -16.62
CA ILE A 67 -25.96 18.66 -16.46
C ILE A 67 -25.91 19.80 -17.50
N ALA A 68 -24.74 20.40 -17.70
CA ALA A 68 -24.56 21.46 -18.69
C ALA A 68 -24.88 20.99 -20.11
N VAL A 69 -24.46 19.77 -20.48
CA VAL A 69 -24.80 19.16 -21.78
C VAL A 69 -26.31 18.92 -21.90
N ASN A 70 -26.96 18.38 -20.87
CA ASN A 70 -28.41 18.14 -20.88
C ASN A 70 -29.23 19.43 -21.02
N ASN A 71 -28.76 20.52 -20.42
CA ASN A 71 -29.42 21.82 -20.49
C ASN A 71 -29.11 22.61 -21.78
N ASN A 72 -28.32 22.05 -22.70
CA ASN A 72 -27.78 22.73 -23.90
C ASN A 72 -26.93 23.98 -23.58
N GLU A 73 -26.37 24.06 -22.36
CA GLU A 73 -25.51 25.14 -21.91
C GLU A 73 -24.05 24.77 -22.15
N PHE A 74 -23.58 24.96 -23.39
CA PHE A 74 -22.23 24.55 -23.82
C PHE A 74 -21.13 25.56 -23.45
N GLU A 75 -21.24 26.23 -22.31
CA GLU A 75 -20.19 27.12 -21.81
C GLU A 75 -19.04 26.32 -21.19
N VAL A 76 -18.13 25.85 -22.05
CA VAL A 76 -16.88 25.16 -21.68
C VAL A 76 -15.98 26.00 -20.77
N THR A 77 -16.23 27.31 -20.69
CA THR A 77 -15.45 28.29 -19.91
C THR A 77 -16.03 28.62 -18.54
N ALA A 78 -17.09 27.92 -18.10
CA ALA A 78 -17.61 28.10 -16.76
C ALA A 78 -16.46 27.95 -15.74
N LYS A 79 -16.17 29.04 -15.01
CA LYS A 79 -14.96 29.15 -14.18
C LYS A 79 -14.87 28.04 -13.12
N PHE A 80 -16.03 27.62 -12.60
CA PHE A 80 -16.13 26.64 -11.54
C PHE A 80 -15.73 25.21 -11.95
N PRO A 81 -16.35 24.56 -12.98
CA PRO A 81 -15.95 23.21 -13.39
C PRO A 81 -14.52 23.14 -13.93
N VAL A 82 -14.04 24.19 -14.59
CA VAL A 82 -12.62 24.27 -15.01
C VAL A 82 -11.69 24.27 -13.80
N TRP A 83 -12.03 25.00 -12.75
CA TRP A 83 -11.24 25.05 -11.52
C TRP A 83 -11.27 23.72 -10.76
N LEU A 84 -12.45 23.09 -10.64
CA LEU A 84 -12.58 21.76 -10.05
C LEU A 84 -11.77 20.70 -10.81
N ASN A 85 -11.79 20.74 -12.14
CA ASN A 85 -10.99 19.83 -12.96
C ASN A 85 -9.49 19.99 -12.68
N ARG A 86 -9.00 21.23 -12.56
CA ARG A 86 -7.59 21.49 -12.20
C ARG A 86 -7.24 20.92 -10.83
N ILE A 87 -8.14 21.06 -9.84
CA ILE A 87 -7.94 20.49 -8.51
C ILE A 87 -7.90 18.97 -8.56
N ALA A 88 -8.82 18.34 -9.30
CA ALA A 88 -8.84 16.88 -9.48
C ALA A 88 -7.51 16.37 -10.05
N VAL A 89 -6.99 17.04 -11.08
CA VAL A 89 -5.70 16.70 -11.71
C VAL A 89 -4.54 16.87 -10.74
N ILE A 90 -4.48 17.98 -10.00
CA ILE A 90 -3.42 18.22 -9.02
C ILE A 90 -3.46 17.17 -7.89
N LEU A 91 -4.63 16.88 -7.33
CA LEU A 91 -4.80 15.86 -6.30
C LEU A 91 -4.39 14.48 -6.82
N PHE A 92 -4.76 14.15 -8.05
CA PHE A 92 -4.38 12.89 -8.68
C PHE A 92 -2.86 12.77 -8.84
N LEU A 93 -2.19 13.83 -9.31
CA LEU A 93 -0.75 13.87 -9.48
C LEU A 93 -0.01 13.71 -8.14
N ILE A 94 -0.43 14.46 -7.13
CA ILE A 94 0.14 14.36 -5.77
C ILE A 94 -0.12 12.95 -5.20
N GLY A 95 -1.30 12.39 -5.41
CA GLY A 95 -1.64 11.02 -5.02
C GLY A 95 -0.71 9.97 -5.63
N LEU A 96 -0.38 10.08 -6.92
CA LEU A 96 0.58 9.19 -7.58
C LEU A 96 1.99 9.31 -6.99
N ILE A 97 2.45 10.54 -6.72
CA ILE A 97 3.76 10.79 -6.11
C ILE A 97 3.80 10.20 -4.69
N SER A 98 2.76 10.43 -3.89
CA SER A 98 2.63 9.87 -2.54
C SER A 98 2.58 8.34 -2.55
N ALA A 99 1.89 7.72 -3.53
CA ALA A 99 1.88 6.27 -3.69
C ALA A 99 3.27 5.71 -3.98
N GLY A 100 4.02 6.34 -4.89
CA GLY A 100 5.41 5.96 -5.16
C GLY A 100 6.30 6.08 -3.91
N PHE A 101 6.11 7.15 -3.13
CA PHE A 101 6.83 7.36 -1.88
C PHE A 101 6.47 6.31 -0.82
N TYR A 102 5.18 5.98 -0.67
CA TYR A 102 4.71 4.92 0.23
C TYR A 102 5.29 3.54 -0.13
N ILE A 103 5.32 3.20 -1.42
CA ILE A 103 5.92 1.93 -1.89
C ILE A 103 7.41 1.92 -1.58
N ASN A 104 8.13 3.02 -1.78
CA ASN A 104 9.56 3.12 -1.51
C ASN A 104 9.88 3.02 0.00
N LEU A 105 9.08 3.65 0.84
CA LEU A 105 9.21 3.55 2.29
C LEU A 105 8.82 2.18 2.85
N SER A 106 8.02 1.41 2.11
CA SER A 106 7.59 0.08 2.54
C SER A 106 8.73 -0.92 2.34
N GLN A 107 9.36 -1.34 3.43
CA GLN A 107 10.50 -2.24 3.39
C GLN A 107 10.03 -3.69 3.48
N LYS A 108 10.62 -4.59 2.68
CA LYS A 108 10.46 -6.02 2.91
C LYS A 108 11.02 -6.34 4.29
N LYS A 109 10.18 -6.80 5.21
CA LYS A 109 10.68 -7.52 6.37
C LYS A 109 11.35 -8.77 5.83
N ILE A 110 12.66 -8.91 6.05
CA ILE A 110 13.27 -10.23 6.08
C ILE A 110 12.60 -10.90 7.25
N SER A 111 11.51 -11.61 7.00
CA SER A 111 10.80 -12.35 8.02
C SER A 111 11.80 -13.36 8.58
N PRO A 112 12.29 -13.24 9.83
CA PRO A 112 12.86 -14.40 10.46
C PRO A 112 11.68 -15.35 10.59
N LYS A 113 11.60 -16.34 9.69
CA LYS A 113 10.61 -17.42 9.75
C LYS A 113 10.53 -17.89 11.20
N ASN A 114 9.48 -17.50 11.92
CA ASN A 114 9.19 -17.93 13.28
C ASN A 114 10.42 -17.97 14.20
N GLU A 115 10.90 -16.80 14.63
CA GLU A 115 11.25 -16.69 16.05
C GLU A 115 9.92 -16.65 16.82
N GLN A 116 9.23 -17.79 16.88
CA GLN A 116 8.37 -18.04 18.03
C GLN A 116 9.27 -17.76 19.24
N GLN A 117 8.84 -16.91 20.17
CA GLN A 117 9.47 -16.81 21.48
C GLN A 117 9.53 -18.22 22.07
N ILE A 118 10.68 -18.88 21.92
CA ILE A 118 10.88 -20.20 22.49
C ILE A 118 11.08 -19.93 23.98
N ASN A 119 10.10 -20.29 24.80
CA ASN A 119 10.25 -20.31 26.26
C ASN A 119 10.84 -21.67 26.68
N GLY A 120 12.06 -21.98 26.24
CA GLY A 120 12.69 -23.28 26.53
C GLY A 120 13.76 -23.71 25.54
N ILE A 121 14.09 -25.00 25.51
CA ILE A 121 15.03 -25.61 24.57
C ILE A 121 14.22 -26.54 23.66
N ILE A 122 14.24 -26.30 22.34
CA ILE A 122 13.61 -27.18 21.35
C ILE A 122 14.69 -27.92 20.58
N ILE A 123 14.62 -29.25 20.58
CA ILE A 123 15.51 -30.14 19.84
C ILE A 123 14.69 -30.79 18.72
N GLN A 124 15.02 -30.49 17.46
CA GLN A 124 14.37 -31.06 16.27
C GLN A 124 15.43 -31.59 15.32
N GLY A 125 15.65 -32.90 15.34
CA GLY A 125 16.72 -33.55 14.58
C GLY A 125 18.08 -32.96 14.93
N ASN A 126 18.77 -32.39 13.93
CA ASN A 126 20.07 -31.73 14.07
C ASN A 126 20.00 -30.24 14.45
N THR A 127 18.82 -29.72 14.78
CA THR A 127 18.64 -28.31 15.15
C THR A 127 18.33 -28.19 16.63
N VAL A 128 19.10 -27.35 17.34
CA VAL A 128 18.81 -26.96 18.72
C VAL A 128 18.53 -25.48 18.73
N ARG A 129 17.36 -25.08 19.23
CA ARG A 129 16.99 -23.68 19.43
C ARG A 129 16.84 -23.42 20.93
N ILE A 130 17.53 -22.40 21.43
CA ILE A 130 17.57 -22.04 22.86
C ILE A 130 16.85 -20.71 23.01
N GLY A 131 15.83 -20.69 23.85
CA GLY A 131 15.06 -19.52 24.21
C GLY A 131 15.83 -18.49 25.03
N ASN A 132 15.50 -17.21 24.87
CA ASN A 132 16.17 -16.10 25.55
C ASN A 132 16.07 -16.13 27.09
N ASN A 133 15.09 -16.87 27.65
CA ASN A 133 14.88 -17.00 29.09
C ASN A 133 15.64 -18.20 29.72
N VAL A 134 16.36 -18.99 28.93
CA VAL A 134 17.10 -20.15 29.44
C VAL A 134 18.48 -19.70 29.95
N LYS A 135 18.66 -19.65 31.27
CA LYS A 135 19.94 -19.30 31.93
C LYS A 135 20.86 -20.51 32.19
N THR A 136 20.46 -21.70 31.77
CA THR A 136 21.20 -22.95 32.00
C THR A 136 22.33 -23.10 30.99
N LYS A 137 23.52 -23.53 31.45
CA LYS A 137 24.65 -23.85 30.57
C LYS A 137 24.34 -25.14 29.80
N ILE A 138 24.19 -25.08 28.48
CA ILE A 138 23.96 -26.28 27.65
C ILE A 138 25.25 -26.62 26.91
N LYS A 139 25.68 -27.88 26.97
CA LYS A 139 26.82 -28.37 26.17
C LYS A 139 26.27 -29.19 25.00
N ILE A 140 26.56 -28.77 23.77
CA ILE A 140 26.19 -29.48 22.55
C ILE A 140 27.45 -30.06 21.92
N THR A 141 27.55 -31.38 21.84
CA THR A 141 28.66 -32.08 21.19
C THR A 141 28.23 -32.50 19.78
N LYS A 142 29.02 -32.14 18.78
CA LYS A 142 28.80 -32.52 17.37
C LYS A 142 29.81 -33.59 16.94
N ASP A 143 29.44 -34.42 15.97
CA ASP A 143 30.34 -35.37 15.33
C ASP A 143 31.29 -34.69 14.32
N SER A 144 32.21 -35.46 13.73
CA SER A 144 33.18 -34.97 12.73
C SER A 144 32.53 -34.48 11.43
N THR A 145 31.25 -34.76 11.22
CA THR A 145 30.45 -34.32 10.06
C THR A 145 29.51 -33.15 10.39
N GLY A 146 29.53 -32.66 11.64
CA GLY A 146 28.74 -31.52 12.09
C GLY A 146 27.33 -31.85 12.59
N ASN A 147 26.95 -33.14 12.66
CA ASN A 147 25.66 -33.56 13.22
C ASN A 147 25.70 -33.54 14.75
N ILE A 148 24.55 -33.34 15.38
CA ILE A 148 24.46 -33.31 16.83
C ILE A 148 24.54 -34.75 17.36
N LYS A 149 25.54 -35.00 18.20
CA LYS A 149 25.80 -36.31 18.80
C LYS A 149 25.28 -36.38 20.24
N GLU A 150 25.39 -35.30 21.00
CA GLU A 150 25.02 -35.25 22.42
C GLU A 150 24.60 -33.84 22.84
N ILE A 151 23.62 -33.77 23.74
CA ILE A 151 23.18 -32.53 24.39
C ILE A 151 23.14 -32.79 25.89
N LEU A 152 23.95 -32.05 26.66
CA LEU A 152 23.98 -32.15 28.12
C LEU A 152 23.41 -30.86 28.73
N ILE A 153 22.37 -31.03 29.53
CA ILE A 153 21.71 -29.99 30.32
C ILE A 153 22.01 -30.32 31.79
N PRO A 154 22.91 -29.61 32.46
CA PRO A 154 23.15 -29.77 33.89
C PRO A 154 21.88 -29.36 34.63
N THR A 155 21.29 -30.31 35.36
CA THR A 155 20.32 -30.03 36.42
C THR A 155 21.08 -29.80 37.72
N GLU A 156 20.90 -28.64 38.33
CA GLU A 156 21.25 -28.42 39.75
C GLU A 156 20.33 -29.24 40.64
#